data_AF-A0A285J0B1-F1
#
_entry.id   AF-A0A285J0B1-F1
#
_cell.length_a   1.000
_cell.length_b   1.000
_cell.length_c   1.000
_cell.angle_alpha   90.00
_cell.angle_beta   90.00
_cell.angle_gamma   90.00
#
_symmetry.space_group_name_H-M   'P 1'
#
loop_
_entity.id
_entity.type
_entity.pdbx_description
1 polymer ?
#
loop_
_entity_poly.entity_id
_entity_poly.type
_entity_poly.pdbx_seq_one_letter_code
_entity_poly.pdbx_strand_id
1 'polypeptide(L)'
;MLLVTLILSVHSRESIWLLADRRLSFGRARPPIDDAMKIVELRTEDGVGLIAYAGLGATSRGTQPSEWISAVLRGRGGLGFERTLGLLSDASNAQLPRHLYSTPGGQHFIVIPAFVRGIGRRFYSIDNVVERSTRRHWYRFTSWQTDSNPGSPAPRVGLAGSGGMYLLSKRNDWMRPLFRLVKAHDKGRASDLAVANYLAGLNHDAHHAVTDGTVGPRAVVAWRRRLDGRQDRSAGGHQFYLGNEYDRAPQTIPAIVNGLDLQAIVNIMTQGLQPHFEAFRATGYTEFNPDLTEIDRRISSLPSDPDEKLR
;
A
#
# COMPACT_ATOMS: atom_id res chain seq x y z
N MET A 1 -21.79 -4.14 -7.01
CA MET A 1 -20.74 -3.50 -6.19
C MET A 1 -19.65 -3.04 -7.14
N LEU A 2 -19.56 -1.77 -7.53
CA LEU A 2 -18.54 -1.35 -8.51
C LEU A 2 -17.14 -1.43 -7.90
N LEU A 3 -16.12 -1.63 -8.73
CA LEU A 3 -14.73 -1.77 -8.29
C LEU A 3 -14.23 -0.45 -7.73
N VAL A 4 -13.92 -0.44 -6.45
CA VAL A 4 -13.67 0.76 -5.65
C VAL A 4 -12.17 0.94 -5.52
N THR A 5 -11.55 1.86 -6.26
CA THR A 5 -10.31 2.54 -5.85
C THR A 5 -9.67 3.36 -6.98
N LEU A 6 -8.80 4.30 -6.61
CA LEU A 6 -7.64 4.71 -7.40
C LEU A 6 -6.37 4.14 -6.75
N ILE A 7 -5.68 3.24 -7.44
CA ILE A 7 -4.26 2.93 -7.18
C ILE A 7 -3.42 3.46 -8.34
N LEU A 8 -2.39 4.24 -8.03
CA LEU A 8 -1.40 4.69 -9.00
C LEU A 8 0.00 4.49 -8.42
N SER A 9 0.85 3.78 -9.15
CA SER A 9 2.29 3.73 -8.87
C SER A 9 3.08 4.49 -9.92
N VAL A 10 4.15 5.17 -9.51
CA VAL A 10 5.14 5.73 -10.42
C VAL A 10 6.55 5.40 -9.95
N HIS A 11 7.39 5.04 -10.90
CA HIS A 11 8.72 4.50 -10.67
C HIS A 11 9.77 5.39 -11.33
N SER A 12 10.83 5.65 -10.56
CA SER A 12 12.02 6.35 -11.01
C SER A 12 13.24 5.44 -10.89
N ARG A 13 14.44 6.01 -10.98
CA ARG A 13 15.68 5.27 -10.70
C ARG A 13 15.93 5.17 -9.19
N GLU A 14 15.56 6.19 -8.44
CA GLU A 14 15.93 6.32 -7.02
C GLU A 14 14.73 6.24 -6.07
N SER A 15 13.51 6.34 -6.59
CA SER A 15 12.28 6.31 -5.81
C SER A 15 11.16 5.50 -6.49
N ILE A 16 10.35 4.86 -5.65
CA ILE A 16 9.03 4.36 -6.01
C ILE A 16 7.98 5.17 -5.24
N TRP A 17 6.86 5.43 -5.88
CA TRP A 17 5.73 6.16 -5.31
C TRP A 17 4.46 5.36 -5.53
N LEU A 18 3.56 5.39 -4.57
CA LEU A 18 2.28 4.72 -4.60
C LEU A 18 1.22 5.63 -3.98
N LEU A 19 0.19 5.93 -4.75
CA LEU A 19 -1.02 6.62 -4.36
C LEU A 19 -2.13 5.59 -4.23
N ALA A 20 -2.87 5.66 -3.13
CA ALA A 20 -4.13 4.94 -2.96
C ALA A 20 -5.20 5.89 -2.40
N ASP A 21 -6.38 5.89 -3.00
CA ASP A 21 -7.55 6.45 -2.32
C ASP A 21 -7.93 5.58 -1.11
N ARG A 22 -8.71 6.15 -0.19
CA ARG A 22 -9.05 5.51 1.08
C ARG A 22 -10.53 5.15 1.21
N ARG A 23 -11.27 5.12 0.11
CA ARG A 23 -12.70 4.75 0.12
C ARG A 23 -12.91 3.24 0.12
N LEU A 24 -13.75 2.76 1.02
CA LEU A 24 -14.47 1.50 0.94
C LEU A 24 -15.92 1.81 0.62
N SER A 25 -16.36 1.50 -0.60
CA SER A 25 -17.78 1.59 -0.94
C SER A 25 -18.44 0.26 -0.63
N PHE A 26 -19.42 0.32 0.24
CA PHE A 26 -20.41 -0.74 0.38
C PHE A 26 -21.44 -0.55 -0.74
N GLY A 27 -22.22 -1.59 -1.09
CA GLY A 27 -23.35 -1.40 -2.01
C GLY A 27 -24.29 -0.28 -1.53
N ARG A 28 -25.37 0.00 -2.31
CA ARG A 28 -26.31 1.13 -2.05
C ARG A 28 -26.91 1.21 -0.63
N ALA A 29 -26.78 0.17 0.19
CA ALA A 29 -27.36 0.08 1.52
C ALA A 29 -26.54 0.73 2.65
N ARG A 30 -25.27 1.09 2.42
CA ARG A 30 -24.43 1.70 3.46
C ARG A 30 -23.58 2.85 2.91
N PRO A 31 -23.37 3.92 3.69
CA PRO A 31 -22.47 4.99 3.28
C PRO A 31 -21.05 4.44 3.10
N PRO A 32 -20.25 5.02 2.19
CA PRO A 32 -18.85 4.67 2.05
C PRO A 32 -18.07 5.07 3.31
N ILE A 33 -16.98 4.35 3.56
CA ILE A 33 -15.99 4.68 4.60
C ILE A 33 -14.75 5.23 3.89
N ASP A 34 -14.26 6.41 4.29
CA ASP A 34 -13.15 7.09 3.61
C ASP A 34 -11.80 7.01 4.36
N ASP A 35 -11.63 6.08 5.29
CA ASP A 35 -10.40 5.91 6.07
C ASP A 35 -9.71 4.55 5.90
N ALA A 36 -10.04 3.80 4.84
CA ALA A 36 -9.35 2.53 4.59
C ALA A 36 -7.85 2.69 4.39
N MET A 37 -7.14 1.63 4.76
CA MET A 37 -5.72 1.49 4.51
C MET A 37 -5.53 0.49 3.37
N LYS A 38 -5.12 0.99 2.21
CA LYS A 38 -4.93 0.15 1.02
C LYS A 38 -3.48 -0.12 0.67
N ILE A 39 -2.54 0.33 1.51
CA ILE A 39 -1.09 0.19 1.30
C ILE A 39 -0.47 -0.58 2.48
N VAL A 40 0.42 -1.52 2.17
CA VAL A 40 1.31 -2.20 3.12
C VAL A 40 2.74 -2.02 2.63
N GLU A 41 3.67 -1.58 3.49
CA GLU A 41 5.09 -1.66 3.20
C GLU A 41 5.58 -3.10 3.40
N LEU A 42 6.38 -3.57 2.44
CA LEU A 42 7.14 -4.81 2.59
C LEU A 42 8.63 -4.52 2.44
N ARG A 43 9.41 -4.92 3.44
CA ARG A 43 10.87 -5.00 3.38
C ARG A 43 11.32 -6.42 3.67
N THR A 44 12.24 -6.90 2.87
CA THR A 44 12.84 -8.24 2.94
C THR A 44 14.36 -8.10 2.93
N GLU A 45 15.09 -9.21 2.93
CA GLU A 45 16.56 -9.19 2.95
C GLU A 45 17.18 -8.49 1.73
N ASP A 46 16.53 -8.64 0.58
CA ASP A 46 17.01 -8.15 -0.71
C ASP A 46 16.11 -7.09 -1.35
N GLY A 47 14.92 -6.81 -0.81
CA GLY A 47 14.00 -5.87 -1.46
C GLY A 47 13.16 -5.00 -0.52
N VAL A 48 12.71 -3.87 -1.06
CA VAL A 48 11.74 -2.96 -0.44
C VAL A 48 10.67 -2.60 -1.46
N GLY A 49 9.42 -2.63 -1.04
CA GLY A 49 8.29 -2.31 -1.91
C GLY A 49 7.06 -1.86 -1.14
N LEU A 50 6.07 -1.41 -1.89
CA LEU A 50 4.78 -1.00 -1.38
C LEU A 50 3.72 -1.88 -2.07
N ILE A 51 2.90 -2.55 -1.28
CA ILE A 51 1.82 -3.42 -1.74
C ILE A 51 0.53 -2.61 -1.64
N ALA A 52 -0.16 -2.37 -2.76
CA ALA A 52 -1.51 -1.81 -2.79
C ALA A 52 -2.52 -2.81 -3.31
N TYR A 53 -3.79 -2.64 -2.94
CA TYR A 53 -4.88 -3.45 -3.51
C TYR A 53 -6.06 -2.63 -4.03
N ALA A 54 -6.76 -3.21 -4.99
CA ALA A 54 -7.97 -2.73 -5.64
C ALA A 54 -9.00 -3.86 -5.73
N GLY A 55 -10.28 -3.61 -5.46
CA GLY A 55 -11.34 -4.61 -5.56
C GLY A 55 -12.06 -4.85 -4.24
N LEU A 56 -11.90 -6.03 -3.64
CA LEU A 56 -12.41 -6.33 -2.30
C LEU A 56 -11.98 -5.23 -1.31
N GLY A 57 -12.95 -4.56 -0.70
CA GLY A 57 -12.70 -3.51 0.28
C GLY A 57 -12.48 -4.05 1.69
N ALA A 58 -13.44 -4.84 2.16
CA ALA A 58 -13.37 -5.58 3.41
C ALA A 58 -14.23 -6.84 3.30
N THR A 59 -13.94 -7.85 4.11
CA THR A 59 -14.79 -9.04 4.24
C THR A 59 -16.09 -8.70 4.97
N SER A 60 -17.03 -9.65 5.01
CA SER A 60 -18.26 -9.50 5.81
C SER A 60 -18.00 -9.34 7.31
N ARG A 61 -16.83 -9.80 7.81
CA ARG A 61 -16.38 -9.62 9.19
C ARG A 61 -15.55 -8.36 9.41
N GLY A 62 -15.35 -7.55 8.35
CA GLY A 62 -14.67 -6.26 8.43
C GLY A 62 -13.17 -6.30 8.21
N THR A 63 -12.57 -7.47 7.96
CA THR A 63 -11.13 -7.57 7.69
C THR A 63 -10.78 -6.92 6.36
N GLN A 64 -9.89 -5.94 6.39
CA GLN A 64 -9.37 -5.32 5.16
C GLN A 64 -8.25 -6.18 4.56
N PRO A 65 -8.10 -6.22 3.22
CA PRO A 65 -6.99 -6.96 2.60
C PRO A 65 -5.61 -6.53 3.07
N SER A 66 -5.37 -5.27 3.46
CA SER A 66 -4.09 -4.83 4.04
C SER A 66 -3.77 -5.51 5.37
N GLU A 67 -4.77 -5.63 6.26
CA GLU A 67 -4.63 -6.34 7.54
C GLU A 67 -4.31 -7.82 7.30
N TRP A 68 -5.01 -8.44 6.37
CA TRP A 68 -4.77 -9.82 5.99
C TRP A 68 -3.41 -10.03 5.30
N ILE A 69 -2.98 -9.14 4.41
CA ILE A 69 -1.64 -9.17 3.81
C ILE A 69 -0.57 -9.13 4.91
N SER A 70 -0.69 -8.22 5.88
CA SER A 70 0.23 -8.18 7.02
C SER A 70 0.25 -9.50 7.80
N ALA A 71 -0.91 -10.10 8.06
CA ALA A 71 -1.03 -11.38 8.76
C ALA A 71 -0.42 -12.55 7.98
N VAL A 72 -0.57 -12.58 6.65
CA VAL A 72 0.04 -13.61 5.78
C VAL A 72 1.57 -13.50 5.81
N LEU A 73 2.11 -12.29 5.79
CA LEU A 73 3.54 -12.03 5.64
C LEU A 73 4.32 -12.04 6.97
N ARG A 74 3.62 -11.89 8.10
CA ARG A 74 4.24 -11.96 9.42
C ARG A 74 4.88 -13.32 9.67
N GLY A 75 6.00 -13.34 10.38
CA GLY A 75 6.75 -14.54 10.71
C GLY A 75 7.56 -15.11 9.53
N ARG A 76 7.42 -14.56 8.33
CA ARG A 76 8.13 -15.03 7.12
C ARG A 76 9.43 -14.26 6.86
N GLY A 77 10.27 -14.15 7.89
CA GLY A 77 11.60 -13.56 7.77
C GLY A 77 12.58 -14.47 7.02
N GLY A 78 13.70 -13.91 6.58
CA GLY A 78 14.78 -14.68 5.92
C GLY A 78 14.51 -15.02 4.45
N LEU A 79 13.46 -14.45 3.86
CA LEU A 79 13.07 -14.71 2.48
C LEU A 79 13.34 -13.49 1.60
N GLY A 80 13.74 -13.74 0.35
CA GLY A 80 13.81 -12.71 -0.68
C GLY A 80 12.43 -12.17 -1.07
N PHE A 81 12.41 -11.01 -1.73
CA PHE A 81 11.21 -10.26 -2.05
C PHE A 81 10.23 -11.05 -2.93
N GLU A 82 10.71 -11.63 -4.03
CA GLU A 82 9.86 -12.38 -4.97
C GLU A 82 9.32 -13.68 -4.36
N ARG A 83 10.10 -14.35 -3.50
CA ARG A 83 9.65 -15.55 -2.78
C ARG A 83 8.55 -15.21 -1.79
N THR A 84 8.69 -14.09 -1.09
CA THR A 84 7.67 -13.55 -0.19
C THR A 84 6.37 -13.21 -0.94
N LEU A 85 6.46 -12.62 -2.14
CA LEU A 85 5.29 -12.38 -2.99
C LEU A 85 4.65 -13.67 -3.52
N GLY A 86 5.44 -14.71 -3.81
CA GLY A 86 4.92 -16.04 -4.15
C GLY A 86 4.00 -16.60 -3.07
N LEU A 87 4.43 -16.51 -1.80
CA LEU A 87 3.63 -16.93 -0.66
C LEU A 87 2.33 -16.12 -0.51
N LEU A 88 2.39 -14.82 -0.78
CA LEU A 88 1.17 -13.99 -0.82
C LEU A 88 0.24 -14.39 -1.96
N SER A 89 0.79 -14.76 -3.12
CA SER A 89 0.00 -15.25 -4.26
C SER A 89 -0.68 -16.59 -3.97
N ASP A 90 -0.01 -17.50 -3.25
CA ASP A 90 -0.59 -18.78 -2.83
C ASP A 90 -1.72 -18.58 -1.83
N ALA A 91 -1.51 -17.72 -0.83
CA ALA A 91 -2.56 -17.33 0.12
C ALA A 91 -3.74 -16.64 -0.59
N SER A 92 -3.46 -15.81 -1.60
CA SER A 92 -4.47 -15.16 -2.45
C SER A 92 -5.33 -16.19 -3.19
N ASN A 93 -4.71 -17.19 -3.81
CA ASN A 93 -5.41 -18.31 -4.46
C ASN A 93 -6.30 -19.09 -3.50
N ALA A 94 -5.82 -19.34 -2.28
CA ALA A 94 -6.56 -20.12 -1.29
C ALA A 94 -7.76 -19.37 -0.68
N GLN A 95 -7.63 -18.05 -0.48
CA GLN A 95 -8.53 -17.32 0.41
C GLN A 95 -9.42 -16.32 -0.29
N LEU A 96 -8.94 -15.56 -1.27
CA LEU A 96 -9.71 -14.47 -1.87
C LEU A 96 -10.92 -14.93 -2.72
N PRO A 97 -10.88 -16.04 -3.49
CA PRO A 97 -11.99 -16.42 -4.37
C PRO A 97 -13.37 -16.47 -3.68
N ARG A 98 -13.45 -17.02 -2.46
CA ARG A 98 -14.73 -17.14 -1.72
C ARG A 98 -15.32 -15.78 -1.32
N HIS A 99 -14.49 -14.75 -1.20
CA HIS A 99 -14.94 -13.39 -0.84
C HIS A 99 -15.26 -12.53 -2.06
N LEU A 100 -14.93 -12.99 -3.27
CA LEU A 100 -15.10 -12.25 -4.51
C LEU A 100 -16.36 -12.62 -5.28
N TYR A 101 -17.11 -13.63 -4.84
CA TYR A 101 -18.33 -14.06 -5.52
C TYR A 101 -19.35 -12.93 -5.74
N SER A 102 -19.45 -11.99 -4.79
CA SER A 102 -20.33 -10.82 -4.87
C SER A 102 -19.70 -9.61 -5.58
N THR A 103 -18.42 -9.70 -5.96
CA THR A 103 -17.69 -8.65 -6.67
C THR A 103 -17.94 -8.82 -8.18
N PRO A 104 -18.50 -7.82 -8.89
CA PRO A 104 -18.69 -7.84 -10.34
C PRO A 104 -17.39 -8.16 -11.07
N GLY A 105 -17.44 -9.21 -11.91
CA GLY A 105 -16.28 -9.72 -12.63
C GLY A 105 -15.19 -10.33 -11.74
N GLY A 106 -15.45 -10.49 -10.43
CA GLY A 106 -14.48 -10.99 -9.44
C GLY A 106 -13.21 -10.16 -9.34
N GLN A 107 -13.17 -8.93 -9.86
CA GLN A 107 -11.89 -8.27 -10.08
C GLN A 107 -11.26 -7.84 -8.75
N HIS A 108 -10.03 -8.29 -8.53
CA HIS A 108 -9.18 -7.84 -7.45
C HIS A 108 -7.74 -7.87 -7.93
N PHE A 109 -7.02 -6.79 -7.65
CA PHE A 109 -5.65 -6.59 -8.09
C PHE A 109 -4.82 -6.15 -6.90
N ILE A 110 -3.69 -6.81 -6.71
CA ILE A 110 -2.63 -6.35 -5.82
C ILE A 110 -1.51 -5.83 -6.71
N VAL A 111 -1.08 -4.60 -6.48
CA VAL A 111 -0.09 -3.87 -7.26
C VAL A 111 1.13 -3.61 -6.39
N ILE A 112 2.33 -4.02 -6.83
CA ILE A 112 3.54 -3.98 -6.01
C ILE A 112 4.70 -3.32 -6.77
N PRO A 113 4.87 -1.98 -6.68
CA PRO A 113 6.15 -1.35 -6.97
C PRO A 113 7.24 -1.73 -5.96
N ALA A 114 8.45 -2.03 -6.44
CA ALA A 114 9.55 -2.44 -5.58
C ALA A 114 10.94 -2.09 -6.14
N PHE A 115 11.92 -2.09 -5.24
CA PHE A 115 13.34 -2.25 -5.54
C PHE A 115 13.82 -3.61 -5.02
N VAL A 116 14.51 -4.37 -5.86
CA VAL A 116 15.13 -5.64 -5.51
C VAL A 116 16.64 -5.55 -5.79
N ARG A 117 17.47 -5.91 -4.81
CA ARG A 117 18.93 -5.83 -4.87
C ARG A 117 19.46 -6.67 -6.04
N GLY A 118 20.46 -6.16 -6.74
CA GLY A 118 21.04 -6.83 -7.92
C GLY A 118 20.17 -6.76 -9.18
N ILE A 119 18.91 -6.34 -9.05
CA ILE A 119 17.95 -6.27 -10.16
C ILE A 119 17.52 -4.82 -10.45
N GLY A 120 17.34 -4.02 -9.41
CA GLY A 120 16.84 -2.64 -9.50
C GLY A 120 15.32 -2.56 -9.35
N ARG A 121 14.69 -1.63 -10.07
CA ARG A 121 13.24 -1.40 -9.97
C ARG A 121 12.44 -2.53 -10.61
N ARG A 122 11.37 -2.93 -9.95
CA ARG A 122 10.43 -3.95 -10.42
C ARG A 122 8.99 -3.50 -10.18
N PHE A 123 8.10 -4.03 -11.01
CA PHE A 123 6.67 -3.83 -10.87
C PHE A 123 5.99 -5.19 -10.95
N TYR A 124 5.33 -5.59 -9.88
CA TYR A 124 4.61 -6.85 -9.82
C TYR A 124 3.11 -6.63 -9.68
N SER A 125 2.34 -7.64 -10.08
CA SER A 125 0.93 -7.76 -9.67
C SER A 125 0.62 -9.16 -9.19
N ILE A 126 -0.40 -9.25 -8.33
CA ILE A 126 -1.14 -10.48 -8.04
C ILE A 126 -2.59 -10.18 -8.42
N ASP A 127 -3.05 -10.73 -9.54
CA ASP A 127 -4.33 -10.38 -10.17
C ASP A 127 -5.28 -11.59 -10.23
N ASN A 128 -6.56 -11.36 -9.94
CA ASN A 128 -7.59 -12.38 -10.09
C ASN A 128 -7.95 -12.56 -11.57
N VAL A 129 -7.79 -13.78 -12.07
CA VAL A 129 -8.22 -14.19 -13.39
C VAL A 129 -9.52 -14.97 -13.24
N VAL A 130 -10.54 -14.58 -14.02
CA VAL A 130 -11.84 -15.22 -14.02
C VAL A 130 -12.09 -15.86 -15.37
N GLU A 131 -12.17 -17.19 -15.40
CA GLU A 131 -12.57 -17.91 -16.60
C GLU A 131 -14.07 -17.70 -16.83
N ARG A 132 -14.42 -17.04 -17.94
CA ARG A 132 -15.82 -16.62 -18.20
C ARG A 132 -16.79 -17.80 -18.31
N SER A 133 -16.35 -18.92 -18.87
CA SER A 133 -17.18 -20.11 -19.11
C SER A 133 -17.51 -20.85 -17.81
N THR A 134 -16.52 -21.04 -16.94
CA THR A 134 -16.65 -21.86 -15.71
C THR A 134 -16.87 -21.02 -14.45
N ARG A 135 -16.66 -19.70 -14.54
CA ARG A 135 -16.53 -18.77 -13.40
C ARG A 135 -15.47 -19.20 -12.38
N ARG A 136 -14.47 -19.99 -12.81
CA ARG A 136 -13.33 -20.33 -11.95
C ARG A 136 -12.46 -19.10 -11.76
N HIS A 137 -11.98 -18.94 -10.53
CA HIS A 137 -11.11 -17.87 -10.10
C HIS A 137 -9.74 -18.46 -9.75
N TRP A 138 -8.68 -17.79 -10.19
CA TRP A 138 -7.32 -18.05 -9.71
C TRP A 138 -6.52 -16.76 -9.75
N TYR A 139 -5.50 -16.69 -8.90
CA TYR A 139 -4.58 -15.57 -8.85
C TYR A 139 -3.31 -15.88 -9.61
N ARG A 140 -2.92 -14.93 -10.44
CA ARG A 140 -1.66 -14.96 -11.18
C ARG A 140 -0.71 -13.94 -10.59
N PHE A 141 0.50 -14.39 -10.25
CA PHE A 141 1.62 -13.52 -9.96
C PHE A 141 2.33 -13.15 -11.27
N THR A 142 2.49 -11.85 -11.52
CA THR A 142 3.09 -11.31 -12.74
C THR A 142 4.22 -10.35 -12.41
N SER A 143 5.40 -10.56 -13.01
CA SER A 143 6.49 -9.58 -13.05
C SER A 143 6.42 -8.81 -14.37
N TRP A 144 6.01 -7.55 -14.31
CA TRP A 144 5.75 -6.75 -15.50
C TRP A 144 7.02 -6.17 -16.10
N GLN A 145 7.09 -6.20 -17.43
CA GLN A 145 8.18 -5.66 -18.23
C GLN A 145 7.61 -4.79 -19.36
N THR A 146 8.38 -3.81 -19.82
CA THR A 146 7.95 -2.89 -20.89
C THR A 146 7.80 -3.56 -22.25
N ASP A 147 8.48 -4.68 -22.46
CA ASP A 147 8.44 -5.46 -23.68
C ASP A 147 8.64 -6.95 -23.36
N SER A 148 8.62 -7.79 -24.39
CA SER A 148 8.69 -9.24 -24.28
C SER A 148 10.10 -9.79 -24.06
N ASN A 149 11.15 -8.97 -24.13
CA ASN A 149 12.51 -9.45 -23.92
C ASN A 149 12.75 -9.72 -22.44
N PRO A 150 13.19 -10.94 -22.06
CA PRO A 150 13.45 -11.25 -20.66
C PRO A 150 14.45 -10.27 -20.03
N GLY A 151 14.04 -9.67 -18.91
CA GLY A 151 14.89 -8.73 -18.16
C GLY A 151 14.68 -7.27 -18.54
N SER A 152 13.75 -6.98 -19.46
CA SER A 152 13.39 -5.62 -19.80
C SER A 152 12.92 -4.81 -18.58
N PRO A 153 13.12 -3.47 -18.61
CA PRO A 153 12.75 -2.62 -17.49
C PRO A 153 11.26 -2.76 -17.12
N ALA A 154 10.96 -2.59 -15.84
CA ALA A 154 9.56 -2.50 -15.41
C ALA A 154 8.87 -1.25 -15.99
N PRO A 155 7.56 -1.33 -16.28
CA PRO A 155 6.75 -0.16 -16.62
C PRO A 155 6.91 0.94 -15.56
N ARG A 156 6.97 2.21 -16.02
CA ARG A 156 7.17 3.34 -15.11
C ARG A 156 5.92 3.74 -14.33
N VAL A 157 4.75 3.30 -14.79
CA VAL A 157 3.45 3.61 -14.19
C VAL A 157 2.63 2.34 -14.13
N GLY A 158 1.97 2.12 -13.01
CA GLY A 158 0.94 1.11 -12.84
C GLY A 158 -0.34 1.74 -12.33
N LEU A 159 -1.49 1.30 -12.84
CA LEU A 159 -2.80 1.82 -12.47
C LEU A 159 -3.73 0.65 -12.15
N ALA A 160 -4.58 0.82 -11.14
CA ALA A 160 -5.66 -0.13 -10.85
C ALA A 160 -6.90 0.59 -10.31
N GLY A 161 -8.05 -0.06 -10.47
CA GLY A 161 -9.36 0.45 -10.06
C GLY A 161 -9.98 1.47 -11.02
N SER A 162 -11.19 1.91 -10.70
CA SER A 162 -11.99 2.84 -11.50
C SER A 162 -11.29 4.19 -11.70
N GLY A 163 -10.62 4.72 -10.68
CA GLY A 163 -9.82 5.94 -10.80
C GLY A 163 -8.63 5.76 -11.75
N GLY A 164 -8.04 4.57 -11.79
CA GLY A 164 -7.00 4.24 -12.77
C GLY A 164 -7.51 4.30 -14.21
N MET A 165 -8.73 3.79 -14.46
CA MET A 165 -9.37 3.86 -15.78
C MET A 165 -9.67 5.30 -16.20
N TYR A 166 -10.09 6.16 -15.27
CA TYR A 166 -10.24 7.58 -15.52
C TYR A 166 -8.90 8.25 -15.91
N LEU A 167 -7.82 7.95 -15.21
CA LEU A 167 -6.51 8.51 -15.57
C LEU A 167 -6.01 8.01 -16.93
N LEU A 168 -6.32 6.77 -17.32
CA LEU A 168 -6.03 6.26 -18.67
C LEU A 168 -6.80 7.01 -19.77
N SER A 169 -8.03 7.46 -19.49
CA SER A 169 -8.83 8.19 -20.50
C SER A 169 -8.31 9.61 -20.78
N LYS A 170 -7.54 10.21 -19.85
CA LYS A 170 -6.91 11.54 -19.98
C LYS A 170 -5.71 11.62 -20.95
N ARG A 171 -5.55 10.68 -21.88
CA ARG A 171 -4.51 10.67 -22.94
C ARG A 171 -3.08 11.01 -22.46
N ASN A 172 -2.73 10.63 -21.23
CA ASN A 172 -1.42 10.82 -20.62
C ASN A 172 -0.99 12.27 -20.32
N ASP A 173 -1.91 13.25 -20.37
CA ASP A 173 -1.57 14.67 -20.10
C ASP A 173 -1.00 14.91 -18.70
N TRP A 174 -1.44 14.10 -17.73
CA TRP A 174 -0.96 14.11 -16.35
C TRP A 174 0.39 13.38 -16.16
N MET A 175 0.76 12.47 -17.06
CA MET A 175 1.97 11.66 -16.90
C MET A 175 3.24 12.48 -17.14
N ARG A 176 3.22 13.39 -18.13
CA ARG A 176 4.40 14.18 -18.48
C ARG A 176 4.83 15.13 -17.36
N PRO A 177 3.93 15.90 -16.71
CA PRO A 177 4.27 16.68 -15.53
C PRO A 177 4.76 15.80 -14.37
N LEU A 178 4.09 14.68 -14.08
CA LEU A 178 4.52 13.73 -13.04
C LEU A 178 5.94 13.24 -13.27
N PHE A 179 6.28 12.79 -14.48
CA PHE A 179 7.63 12.32 -14.81
C PHE A 179 8.70 13.41 -14.70
N ARG A 180 8.37 14.65 -15.05
CA ARG A 180 9.28 15.79 -14.86
C ARG A 180 9.52 16.04 -13.38
N LEU A 181 8.46 16.01 -12.58
CA LEU A 181 8.52 16.24 -11.14
C LEU A 181 9.33 15.15 -10.42
N VAL A 182 9.06 13.87 -10.70
CA VAL A 182 9.82 12.74 -10.17
C VAL A 182 11.30 12.79 -10.60
N LYS A 183 11.58 13.20 -11.85
CA LYS A 183 12.96 13.40 -12.31
C LYS A 183 13.66 14.55 -11.59
N ALA A 184 12.96 15.65 -11.30
CA ALA A 184 13.49 16.76 -10.53
C ALA A 184 13.78 16.34 -9.08
N HIS A 185 12.88 15.55 -8.50
CA HIS A 185 13.02 14.94 -7.17
C HIS A 185 14.24 14.02 -7.06
N ASP A 186 14.43 13.09 -8.01
CA ASP A 186 15.62 12.24 -8.05
C ASP A 186 16.92 13.08 -8.06
N LYS A 187 16.89 14.23 -8.74
CA LYS A 187 17.99 15.21 -8.78
C LYS A 187 18.11 16.11 -7.55
N GLY A 188 17.22 16.01 -6.58
CA GLY A 188 17.20 16.85 -5.36
C GLY A 188 16.65 18.26 -5.57
N ARG A 189 15.96 18.50 -6.69
CA ARG A 189 15.38 19.82 -7.04
C ARG A 189 13.90 19.94 -6.68
N ALA A 190 13.30 18.87 -6.19
CA ALA A 190 11.93 18.84 -5.68
C ALA A 190 11.90 18.02 -4.38
N SER A 191 11.08 18.45 -3.43
CA SER A 191 10.89 17.75 -2.15
C SER A 191 10.01 16.51 -2.31
N ASP A 192 10.03 15.63 -1.31
CA ASP A 192 9.11 14.49 -1.28
C ASP A 192 7.64 14.95 -1.32
N LEU A 193 7.31 15.98 -0.54
CA LEU A 193 5.97 16.56 -0.47
C LEU A 193 5.51 17.15 -1.79
N ALA A 194 6.41 17.70 -2.63
CA ALA A 194 6.03 18.21 -3.94
C ALA A 194 5.46 17.09 -4.83
N VAL A 195 6.12 15.92 -4.85
CA VAL A 195 5.63 14.74 -5.58
C VAL A 195 4.33 14.22 -4.96
N ALA A 196 4.28 14.13 -3.64
CA ALA A 196 3.10 13.62 -2.94
C ALA A 196 1.86 14.51 -3.15
N ASN A 197 2.02 15.84 -3.12
CA ASN A 197 0.94 16.79 -3.37
C ASN A 197 0.40 16.68 -4.80
N TYR A 198 1.29 16.47 -5.79
CA TYR A 198 0.88 16.26 -7.17
C TYR A 198 0.04 14.97 -7.30
N LEU A 199 0.47 13.88 -6.67
CA LEU A 199 -0.26 12.62 -6.68
C LEU A 199 -1.62 12.74 -5.96
N ALA A 200 -1.68 13.42 -4.81
CA ALA A 200 -2.94 13.71 -4.12
C ALA A 200 -3.91 14.52 -5.00
N GLY A 201 -3.40 15.50 -5.75
CA GLY A 201 -4.17 16.24 -6.74
C GLY A 201 -4.80 15.35 -7.81
N LEU A 202 -4.10 14.33 -8.30
CA LEU A 202 -4.68 13.36 -9.23
C LEU A 202 -5.82 12.55 -8.60
N ASN A 203 -5.72 12.20 -7.31
CA ASN A 203 -6.82 11.57 -6.59
C ASN A 203 -8.03 12.50 -6.46
N HIS A 204 -7.79 13.75 -6.08
CA HIS A 204 -8.84 14.75 -5.96
C HIS A 204 -9.58 14.97 -7.29
N ASP A 205 -8.83 15.10 -8.39
CA ASP A 205 -9.38 15.15 -9.75
C ASP A 205 -10.22 13.91 -10.10
N ALA A 206 -9.76 12.73 -9.71
CA ALA A 206 -10.46 11.47 -9.96
C ALA A 206 -11.74 11.36 -9.11
N HIS A 207 -11.68 11.77 -7.85
CA HIS A 207 -12.82 11.81 -6.94
C HIS A 207 -13.98 12.64 -7.51
N HIS A 208 -13.68 13.80 -8.11
CA HIS A 208 -14.71 14.66 -8.70
C HIS A 208 -15.23 14.17 -10.05
N ALA A 209 -14.39 13.52 -10.86
CA ALA A 209 -14.78 13.10 -12.20
C ALA A 209 -15.44 11.70 -12.25
N VAL A 210 -15.13 10.83 -11.30
CA VAL A 210 -15.68 9.47 -11.24
C VAL A 210 -17.04 9.51 -10.55
N THR A 211 -18.09 9.69 -11.35
CA THR A 211 -19.47 9.96 -10.88
C THR A 211 -20.15 8.81 -10.17
N ASP A 212 -19.61 7.58 -10.26
CA ASP A 212 -20.17 6.41 -9.56
C ASP A 212 -19.78 6.36 -8.06
N GLY A 213 -18.99 7.33 -7.59
CA GLY A 213 -18.61 7.48 -6.19
C GLY A 213 -17.57 6.47 -5.71
N THR A 214 -16.90 5.75 -6.62
CA THR A 214 -15.93 4.69 -6.28
C THR A 214 -14.54 5.19 -5.87
N VAL A 215 -14.26 6.49 -6.03
CA VAL A 215 -13.00 7.12 -5.59
C VAL A 215 -13.31 8.09 -4.45
N GLY A 216 -12.61 7.95 -3.33
CA GLY A 216 -12.78 8.83 -2.16
C GLY A 216 -11.98 10.13 -2.22
N PRO A 217 -12.38 11.14 -1.43
CA PRO A 217 -11.63 12.39 -1.30
C PRO A 217 -10.35 12.20 -0.49
N ARG A 218 -10.31 11.19 0.39
CA ARG A 218 -9.13 10.87 1.22
C ARG A 218 -8.17 9.96 0.46
N ALA A 219 -6.89 10.25 0.60
CA ALA A 219 -5.82 9.49 -0.05
C ALA A 219 -4.61 9.31 0.87
N VAL A 220 -3.79 8.32 0.55
CA VAL A 220 -2.44 8.16 1.08
C VAL A 220 -1.46 8.07 -0.07
N VAL A 221 -0.36 8.82 0.04
CA VAL A 221 0.78 8.70 -0.85
C VAL A 221 1.96 8.17 -0.05
N ALA A 222 2.50 7.02 -0.45
CA ALA A 222 3.67 6.42 0.15
C ALA A 222 4.82 6.36 -0.87
N TRP A 223 6.05 6.51 -0.41
CA TRP A 223 7.24 6.39 -1.26
C TRP A 223 8.38 5.70 -0.56
N ARG A 224 9.17 4.95 -1.32
CA ARG A 224 10.40 4.31 -0.82
C ARG A 224 11.54 4.61 -1.75
N ARG A 225 12.73 4.68 -1.16
CA ARG A 225 13.98 4.87 -1.90
C ARG A 225 14.65 3.53 -2.16
N ARG A 226 15.47 3.52 -3.19
CA ARG A 226 16.32 2.38 -3.52
C ARG A 226 17.30 2.12 -2.37
N LEU A 227 17.44 0.85 -1.94
CA LEU A 227 18.22 0.45 -0.75
C LEU A 227 19.72 0.78 -0.88
N ASP A 228 20.26 0.63 -2.08
CA ASP A 228 21.63 0.97 -2.49
C ASP A 228 21.72 2.38 -3.13
N GLY A 229 20.69 3.20 -2.91
CA GLY A 229 20.63 4.58 -3.39
C GLY A 229 21.52 5.53 -2.58
N ARG A 230 21.35 6.83 -2.84
CA ARG A 230 22.08 7.87 -2.10
C ARG A 230 21.72 7.84 -0.61
N GLN A 231 22.74 7.72 0.24
CA GLN A 231 22.59 7.57 1.71
C GLN A 231 22.23 8.86 2.45
N ASP A 232 22.31 10.02 1.79
CA ASP A 232 22.04 11.34 2.36
C ASP A 232 20.54 11.68 2.46
N ARG A 233 19.65 10.74 2.13
CA ARG A 233 18.20 10.96 2.09
C ARG A 233 17.46 9.93 2.93
N SER A 234 16.30 10.31 3.44
CA SER A 234 15.42 9.39 4.17
C SER A 234 15.09 8.15 3.32
N ALA A 235 14.88 7.02 3.97
CA ALA A 235 14.54 5.74 3.32
C ALA A 235 13.17 5.77 2.59
N GLY A 236 12.37 6.81 2.84
CA GLY A 236 11.03 6.98 2.30
C GLY A 236 10.12 7.68 3.30
N GLY A 237 8.82 7.63 3.02
CA GLY A 237 7.79 8.18 3.90
C GLY A 237 6.39 7.92 3.37
N HIS A 238 5.41 8.50 4.03
CA HIS A 238 4.03 8.56 3.57
C HIS A 238 3.37 9.86 4.03
N GLN A 239 2.36 10.31 3.30
CA GLN A 239 1.55 11.46 3.64
C GLN A 239 0.07 11.16 3.36
N PHE A 240 -0.78 11.52 4.31
CA PHE A 240 -2.24 11.40 4.19
C PHE A 240 -2.84 12.73 3.73
N TYR A 241 -3.92 12.63 2.96
CA TYR A 241 -4.59 13.77 2.35
C TYR A 241 -6.10 13.69 2.49
N LEU A 242 -6.73 14.85 2.62
CA LEU A 242 -8.16 15.07 2.41
C LEU A 242 -8.30 16.09 1.26
N GLY A 243 -8.65 15.60 0.07
CA GLY A 243 -8.57 16.38 -1.15
C GLY A 243 -7.12 16.79 -1.43
N ASN A 244 -6.87 18.09 -1.46
CA ASN A 244 -5.54 18.68 -1.67
C ASN A 244 -4.85 19.11 -0.37
N GLU A 245 -5.48 18.90 0.78
CA GLU A 245 -4.95 19.28 2.08
C GLU A 245 -4.37 18.08 2.82
N TYR A 246 -3.44 18.33 3.74
CA TYR A 246 -2.90 17.29 4.60
C TYR A 246 -3.96 16.82 5.60
N ASP A 247 -4.20 15.51 5.64
CA ASP A 247 -4.98 14.92 6.71
C ASP A 247 -4.14 14.94 7.99
N ARG A 248 -4.64 15.65 9.01
CA ARG A 248 -3.94 15.84 10.29
C ARG A 248 -4.13 14.66 11.25
N ALA A 249 -4.98 13.70 10.91
CA ALA A 249 -5.16 12.52 11.73
C ALA A 249 -3.86 11.69 11.75
N PRO A 250 -3.29 11.39 12.94
CA PRO A 250 -2.09 10.57 13.03
C PRO A 250 -2.42 9.16 12.58
N GLN A 251 -1.81 8.74 11.48
CA GLN A 251 -2.00 7.41 10.92
C GLN A 251 -0.68 6.86 10.39
N THR A 252 -0.57 5.53 10.37
CA THR A 252 0.58 4.82 9.85
C THR A 252 0.13 3.81 8.81
N ILE A 253 0.97 3.57 7.81
CA ILE A 253 0.76 2.44 6.92
C ILE A 253 1.31 1.18 7.60
N PRO A 254 0.62 0.02 7.49
CA PRO A 254 1.18 -1.26 7.89
C PRO A 254 2.53 -1.50 7.25
N ALA A 255 3.46 -2.09 8.00
CA ALA A 255 4.81 -2.34 7.54
C ALA A 255 5.32 -3.70 8.05
N ILE A 256 5.64 -4.58 7.11
CA ILE A 256 6.31 -5.86 7.40
C ILE A 256 7.79 -5.71 7.04
N VAL A 257 8.66 -5.88 8.02
CA VAL A 257 10.11 -5.79 7.88
C VAL A 257 10.75 -7.11 8.24
N ASN A 258 11.18 -7.86 7.24
CA ASN A 258 11.77 -9.19 7.37
C ASN A 258 10.90 -10.13 8.25
N GLY A 259 9.60 -10.17 7.97
CA GLY A 259 8.63 -10.96 8.74
C GLY A 259 8.15 -10.32 10.06
N LEU A 260 8.73 -9.21 10.51
CA LEU A 260 8.27 -8.48 11.69
C LEU A 260 7.16 -7.50 11.34
N ASP A 261 6.06 -7.53 12.08
CA ASP A 261 5.00 -6.53 11.98
C ASP A 261 5.36 -5.28 12.79
N LEU A 262 6.00 -4.33 12.12
CA LEU A 262 6.51 -3.12 12.75
C LEU A 262 5.37 -2.23 13.26
N GLN A 263 4.21 -2.23 12.59
CA GLN A 263 3.07 -1.42 13.04
C GLN A 263 2.54 -1.94 14.37
N ALA A 264 2.40 -3.26 14.53
CA ALA A 264 1.99 -3.87 15.79
C ALA A 264 2.94 -3.54 16.94
N ILE A 265 4.26 -3.61 16.70
CA ILE A 265 5.28 -3.27 17.70
C ILE A 265 5.22 -1.78 18.07
N VAL A 266 5.19 -0.88 17.07
CA VAL A 266 5.14 0.57 17.29
C VAL A 266 3.86 0.98 18.03
N ASN A 267 2.73 0.32 17.76
CA ASN A 267 1.48 0.60 18.48
C ASN A 267 1.58 0.26 19.97
N ILE A 268 2.20 -0.87 20.32
CA ILE A 268 2.43 -1.24 21.73
C ILE A 268 3.37 -0.23 22.40
N MET A 269 4.48 0.09 21.75
CA MET A 269 5.43 1.10 22.26
C MET A 269 4.74 2.44 22.48
N THR A 270 3.99 2.92 21.50
CA THR A 270 3.27 4.20 21.58
C THR A 270 2.27 4.21 22.73
N GLN A 271 1.50 3.12 22.90
CA GLN A 271 0.54 3.01 24.00
C GLN A 271 1.22 2.95 25.37
N GLY A 272 2.36 2.27 25.50
CA GLY A 272 3.15 2.25 26.73
C GLY A 272 3.74 3.61 27.09
N LEU A 273 4.09 4.41 26.07
CA LEU A 273 4.67 5.75 26.25
C LEU A 273 3.62 6.87 26.34
N GLN A 274 2.37 6.62 25.95
CA GLN A 274 1.27 7.58 25.94
C GLN A 274 1.12 8.33 27.28
N PRO A 275 1.13 7.67 28.47
CA PRO A 275 0.99 8.37 29.74
C PRO A 275 2.11 9.38 30.01
N HIS A 276 3.34 9.10 29.56
CA HIS A 276 4.46 10.03 29.71
C HIS A 276 4.29 11.25 28.81
N PHE A 277 3.83 11.07 27.56
CA PHE A 277 3.55 12.21 26.69
C PHE A 277 2.43 13.10 27.24
N GLU A 278 1.40 12.50 27.84
CA GLU A 278 0.31 13.22 28.48
C GLU A 278 0.78 13.95 29.74
N ALA A 279 1.56 13.31 30.60
CA ALA A 279 2.16 13.92 31.77
C ALA A 279 3.07 15.09 31.39
N PHE A 280 3.98 14.90 30.43
CA PHE A 280 4.86 15.96 29.92
C PHE A 280 4.07 17.13 29.36
N ARG A 281 3.00 16.88 28.60
CA ARG A 281 2.12 17.95 28.08
C ARG A 281 1.42 18.73 29.21
N ALA A 282 1.06 18.06 30.29
CA ALA A 282 0.36 18.69 31.41
C ALA A 282 1.30 19.50 32.32
N THR A 283 2.50 19.00 32.58
CA THR A 283 3.40 19.53 33.62
C THR A 283 4.67 20.20 33.08
N GLY A 284 4.98 20.04 31.79
CA GLY A 284 6.24 20.46 31.18
C GLY A 284 7.45 19.61 31.56
N TYR A 285 7.27 18.62 32.45
CA TYR A 285 8.30 17.72 32.94
C TYR A 285 7.70 16.39 33.39
N THR A 286 8.20 15.29 32.85
CA THR A 286 7.90 13.94 33.33
C THR A 286 9.20 13.19 33.47
N GLU A 287 9.36 12.41 34.54
CA GLU A 287 10.43 11.44 34.61
C GLU A 287 10.11 10.32 33.61
N PHE A 288 11.01 10.12 32.65
CA PHE A 288 10.82 9.10 31.62
C PHE A 288 11.20 7.73 32.19
N ASN A 289 10.22 7.05 32.76
CA ASN A 289 10.36 5.70 33.32
C ASN A 289 9.24 4.78 32.80
N PRO A 290 9.30 4.35 31.52
CA PRO A 290 8.30 3.45 30.96
C PRO A 290 8.36 2.07 31.61
N ASP A 291 7.20 1.43 31.79
CA ASP A 291 7.13 0.05 32.24
C ASP A 291 7.58 -0.91 31.12
N LEU A 292 8.90 -1.10 31.04
CA LEU A 292 9.52 -1.97 30.05
C LEU A 292 9.08 -3.43 30.20
N THR A 293 8.75 -3.88 31.42
CA THR A 293 8.29 -5.25 31.66
C THR A 293 6.93 -5.48 31.01
N GLU A 294 6.00 -4.53 31.17
CA GLU A 294 4.70 -4.60 30.52
C GLU A 294 4.81 -4.46 29.00
N ILE A 295 5.67 -3.56 28.51
CA ILE A 295 5.93 -3.42 27.07
C ILE A 295 6.47 -4.74 26.48
N ASP A 296 7.47 -5.35 27.11
CA ASP A 296 8.06 -6.61 26.67
C ASP A 296 7.05 -7.76 26.72
N ARG A 297 6.23 -7.83 27.77
CA ARG A 297 5.14 -8.81 27.89
C ARG A 297 4.13 -8.66 26.73
N ARG A 298 3.76 -7.42 26.40
CA ARG A 298 2.82 -7.14 25.31
C ARG A 298 3.42 -7.45 23.94
N ILE A 299 4.69 -7.07 23.70
CA ILE A 299 5.40 -7.42 22.46
C ILE A 299 5.49 -8.93 22.31
N SER A 300 5.84 -9.65 23.38
CA SER A 300 5.92 -11.12 23.39
C SER A 300 4.58 -11.82 23.15
N SER A 301 3.46 -11.12 23.41
CA SER A 301 2.11 -11.62 23.12
C SER A 301 1.64 -11.35 21.69
N LEU A 302 2.39 -10.61 20.88
CA LEU A 302 2.07 -10.42 19.48
C LEU A 302 2.13 -11.78 18.76
N PRO A 303 1.15 -12.09 17.88
CA PRO A 303 1.24 -13.31 17.09
C PRO A 303 2.52 -13.27 16.25
N SER A 304 3.37 -14.29 16.37
CA SER A 304 4.62 -14.41 15.61
C SER A 304 4.44 -15.17 14.30
N ASP A 305 3.45 -16.07 14.25
CA ASP A 305 3.20 -16.96 13.13
C ASP A 305 2.29 -16.31 12.08
N PRO A 306 2.43 -16.70 10.80
CA PRO A 306 1.52 -16.24 9.76
C PRO A 306 0.09 -16.75 9.99
N ASP A 307 -0.93 -15.90 9.81
CA ASP A 307 -2.34 -16.30 9.69
C ASP A 307 -2.82 -16.03 8.27
N GLU A 308 -2.95 -17.10 7.49
CA GLU A 308 -3.43 -16.99 6.11
C GLU A 308 -4.95 -16.83 6.03
N LYS A 309 -5.72 -17.03 7.10
CA LYS A 309 -7.18 -17.01 7.02
C LYS A 309 -7.71 -15.59 6.84
N LEU A 310 -8.29 -15.32 5.67
CA LEU A 310 -9.09 -14.13 5.44
C LEU A 310 -10.49 -14.32 6.07
N ARG A 311 -10.75 -13.68 7.21
CA ARG A 311 -11.97 -13.92 8.02
C ARG A 311 -13.13 -13.03 7.59
#